data_AF-K1QU14-F1
#
_entry.id   AF-K1QU14-F1
#
_cell.length_a   1.000
_cell.length_b   1.000
_cell.length_c   1.000
_cell.angle_alpha   90.00
_cell.angle_beta   90.00
_cell.angle_gamma   90.00
#
_symmetry.space_group_name_H-M   'P 1'
#
loop_
_entity.id
_entity.type
_entity.pdbx_description
1 polymer ?
#
loop_
_entity_poly.entity_id
_entity_poly.type
_entity_poly.pdbx_seq_one_letter_code
_entity_poly.pdbx_strand_id
1 'polypeptide(L)'
;MTSSSTETAHSVPSGYVCMIHISKVKAQIGGSAIMTWTASSFPSTGQYHVYHTYKENRTILSIRSSGVSYEGNTQTSKYTYTSRPFNSTNIEFEIRDITLEDAGYYNGGMSAEAAWSSGGTVLIVSGLLKSSSVDGEELLSKDTNNSASCRLPTNNNNVKCFNAGDRRVNQQPALISLQTIWHREHNRIAKKLKTVNPEWNDETLFQESRKVVGAMIQHITYHSYLQDILGNDIMNKFDLKPKSSGYFTGYNANFKAMIRNVFSTAAFRFGHSMINDKLSYHPTKAFSTNIMSDLRNIVLKPDWIYRKDGGVGAVTKGLYETNAQSVDMRKSYEVTRHLFESGQGTGIDLAAINIQRGRDHGLAPYNVWRSVCRLEPATTFTTGAGGLIDHPEDAVLALKSIYKSVDDIDLFTGGVSENPLPGARVGPLFACIIGLQFKALKYADRFYYENDVGNVKFTPEQLNEIRKTLMANVICRNTDISKIHRNVFEKKTVSTPEFSCSEFKNDIDFTKWNSCVPQDGGWSSWRSLPGGCMSRRVCNNPAPNRCGKPCSGSSFQNKCSLPDLRMQAPSEPSDLFQRFTFRRHDDIRNV
;
A
#
# COMPACT_ATOMS: atom_id res chain seq x y z
N MET A 1 -2.81 24.05 3.12
CA MET A 1 -2.57 25.32 2.43
C MET A 1 -2.92 25.10 0.97
N THR A 2 -4.03 25.67 0.53
CA THR A 2 -4.57 25.55 -0.83
C THR A 2 -3.88 26.58 -1.73
N SER A 3 -3.31 26.15 -2.85
CA SER A 3 -2.84 27.05 -3.91
C SER A 3 -3.86 27.03 -5.05
N SER A 4 -4.48 28.17 -5.36
CA SER A 4 -5.32 28.33 -6.56
C SER A 4 -4.46 28.83 -7.72
N SER A 5 -4.70 28.32 -8.92
CA SER A 5 -4.12 28.82 -10.16
C SER A 5 -5.19 28.85 -11.24
N THR A 6 -5.30 29.96 -11.96
CA THR A 6 -6.24 30.22 -13.04
C THR A 6 -5.57 30.04 -14.40
N GLU A 7 -6.18 29.29 -15.32
CA GLU A 7 -5.76 29.17 -16.72
C GLU A 7 -6.98 29.34 -17.65
N THR A 8 -6.80 30.08 -18.75
CA THR A 8 -7.80 30.34 -19.80
C THR A 8 -7.54 29.49 -21.04
N ALA A 9 -8.57 28.81 -21.56
CA ALA A 9 -8.51 28.07 -22.82
C ALA A 9 -9.14 28.88 -23.97
N HIS A 10 -8.55 28.82 -25.18
CA HIS A 10 -9.01 29.54 -26.38
C HIS A 10 -9.33 28.59 -27.55
N SER A 11 -10.46 28.82 -28.22
CA SER A 11 -10.70 28.46 -29.63
C SER A 11 -11.70 29.45 -30.27
N VAL A 12 -11.63 29.64 -31.60
CA VAL A 12 -12.26 30.74 -32.41
C VAL A 12 -12.80 30.13 -33.73
N PRO A 13 -13.79 30.69 -34.49
CA PRO A 13 -14.92 31.61 -34.18
C PRO A 13 -16.32 31.13 -34.69
N SER A 14 -17.39 31.41 -33.93
CA SER A 14 -18.54 32.25 -34.37
C SER A 14 -19.63 32.28 -33.28
N GLY A 15 -20.05 33.47 -32.85
CA GLY A 15 -21.28 33.72 -32.07
C GLY A 15 -21.20 33.39 -30.57
N TYR A 16 -20.99 34.42 -29.73
CA TYR A 16 -21.04 34.39 -28.26
C TYR A 16 -20.13 33.35 -27.57
N VAL A 17 -18.88 33.74 -27.29
CA VAL A 17 -17.99 32.95 -26.42
C VAL A 17 -18.46 33.11 -24.97
N CYS A 18 -19.13 32.10 -24.42
CA CYS A 18 -19.39 32.01 -22.99
C CYS A 18 -18.06 31.64 -22.30
N MET A 19 -17.39 32.61 -21.68
CA MET A 19 -16.19 32.33 -20.88
C MET A 19 -16.61 31.67 -19.57
N ILE A 20 -16.47 30.34 -19.51
CA ILE A 20 -16.74 29.58 -18.29
C ILE A 20 -15.47 29.57 -17.43
N HIS A 21 -15.55 30.17 -16.25
CA HIS A 21 -14.45 30.14 -15.27
C HIS A 21 -14.42 28.78 -14.56
N ILE A 22 -13.31 28.06 -14.72
CA ILE A 22 -13.05 26.78 -14.03
C ILE A 22 -11.89 26.99 -13.06
N SER A 23 -12.13 26.74 -11.77
CA SER A 23 -11.09 26.75 -10.73
C SER A 23 -10.60 25.32 -10.45
N LYS A 24 -9.32 25.14 -10.13
CA LYS A 24 -8.75 23.84 -9.72
C LYS A 24 -8.45 23.88 -8.23
N VAL A 25 -8.96 22.92 -7.48
CA VAL A 25 -8.67 22.70 -6.06
C VAL A 25 -7.95 21.38 -5.91
N LYS A 26 -6.79 21.38 -5.27
CA LYS A 26 -6.00 20.16 -5.02
C LYS A 26 -6.21 19.68 -3.58
N ALA A 27 -6.45 18.40 -3.42
CA ALA A 27 -6.59 17.73 -2.14
C ALA A 27 -5.84 16.38 -2.13
N GLN A 28 -5.77 15.75 -0.97
CA GLN A 28 -5.20 14.42 -0.77
C GLN A 28 -6.27 13.50 -0.18
N ILE A 29 -6.11 12.19 -0.36
CA ILE A 29 -7.01 11.18 0.21
C ILE A 29 -7.02 11.29 1.74
N GLY A 30 -8.20 11.37 2.35
CA GLY A 30 -8.45 11.64 3.77
C GLY A 30 -8.41 13.12 4.15
N GLY A 31 -8.27 14.04 3.18
CA GLY A 31 -8.24 15.49 3.37
C GLY A 31 -9.62 16.15 3.38
N SER A 32 -9.63 17.49 3.44
CA SER A 32 -10.81 18.30 3.14
C SER A 32 -10.48 19.31 2.04
N ALA A 33 -11.49 19.74 1.29
CA ALA A 33 -11.38 20.75 0.24
C ALA A 33 -12.57 21.69 0.26
N ILE A 34 -12.31 22.98 0.03
CA ILE A 34 -13.37 23.98 -0.16
C ILE A 34 -13.57 24.14 -1.67
N MET A 35 -14.81 23.93 -2.10
CA MET A 35 -15.24 24.08 -3.47
C MET A 35 -15.97 25.41 -3.60
N THR A 36 -15.61 26.21 -4.62
CA THR A 36 -16.18 27.55 -4.77
C THR A 36 -16.23 28.01 -6.23
N TRP A 37 -17.40 28.52 -6.60
CA TRP A 37 -17.61 29.20 -7.87
C TRP A 37 -18.76 30.21 -7.76
N THR A 38 -18.89 31.06 -8.77
CA THR A 38 -20.01 32.01 -8.87
C THR A 38 -21.01 31.51 -9.92
N ALA A 39 -22.24 31.29 -9.51
CA ALA A 39 -23.37 31.00 -10.39
C ALA A 39 -23.78 32.27 -11.15
N SER A 40 -24.16 32.12 -12.42
CA SER A 40 -24.62 33.23 -13.27
C SER A 40 -25.89 33.90 -12.73
N SER A 41 -26.76 33.13 -12.10
CA SER A 41 -27.96 33.58 -11.41
C SER A 41 -28.40 32.53 -10.39
N PHE A 42 -29.05 32.97 -9.32
CA PHE A 42 -29.75 32.09 -8.39
C PHE A 42 -31.25 32.16 -8.70
N PRO A 43 -31.97 31.04 -8.86
CA PRO A 43 -33.39 31.07 -9.23
C PRO A 43 -34.24 31.79 -8.18
N SER A 44 -35.05 32.76 -8.63
CA SER A 44 -36.01 33.49 -7.78
C SER A 44 -37.13 32.58 -7.28
N THR A 45 -37.49 31.56 -8.07
CA THR A 45 -38.37 30.45 -7.70
C THR A 45 -37.72 29.15 -8.19
N GLY A 46 -37.28 28.28 -7.29
CA GLY A 46 -36.61 27.02 -7.66
C GLY A 46 -35.52 26.59 -6.70
N GLN A 47 -34.84 25.50 -7.06
CA GLN A 47 -33.73 24.91 -6.30
C GLN A 47 -32.47 24.89 -7.18
N TYR A 48 -31.34 25.30 -6.62
CA TYR A 48 -30.04 25.21 -7.28
C TYR A 48 -29.38 23.91 -6.86
N HIS A 49 -29.02 23.07 -7.82
CA HIS A 49 -28.45 21.76 -7.58
C HIS A 49 -26.96 21.73 -7.90
N VAL A 50 -26.17 21.12 -7.03
CA VAL A 50 -24.74 20.86 -7.25
C VAL A 50 -24.56 19.43 -7.73
N TYR A 51 -23.79 19.27 -8.81
CA TYR A 51 -23.48 18.00 -9.46
C TYR A 51 -21.99 17.68 -9.41
N HIS A 52 -21.65 16.42 -9.67
CA HIS A 52 -20.29 15.91 -9.75
C HIS A 52 -20.17 14.89 -10.89
N THR A 53 -19.02 14.92 -11.59
CA THR A 53 -18.81 14.21 -12.86
C THR A 53 -18.95 12.69 -12.78
N TYR A 54 -18.69 12.04 -11.63
CA TYR A 54 -18.85 10.59 -11.51
C TYR A 54 -20.24 10.17 -11.01
N LYS A 55 -21.09 11.13 -10.64
CA LYS A 55 -22.47 10.93 -10.21
C LYS A 55 -23.44 11.59 -11.19
N GLU A 56 -23.32 11.26 -12.47
CA GLU A 56 -24.20 11.80 -13.51
C GLU A 56 -25.68 11.63 -13.11
N ASN A 57 -26.45 12.71 -13.21
CA ASN A 57 -27.87 12.81 -12.83
C ASN A 57 -28.21 12.62 -11.34
N ARG A 58 -27.24 12.71 -10.43
CA ARG A 58 -27.48 12.77 -8.98
C ARG A 58 -26.94 14.07 -8.38
N THR A 59 -27.75 14.69 -7.54
CA THR A 59 -27.45 15.97 -6.89
C THR A 59 -26.77 15.72 -5.56
N ILE A 60 -25.60 16.32 -5.33
CA ILE A 60 -24.88 16.21 -4.04
C ILE A 60 -25.51 17.12 -3.00
N LEU A 61 -25.80 18.36 -3.42
CA LEU A 61 -26.38 19.42 -2.60
C LEU A 61 -27.50 20.07 -3.40
N SER A 62 -28.57 20.46 -2.72
CA SER A 62 -29.66 21.19 -3.33
C SER A 62 -30.06 22.37 -2.43
N ILE A 63 -29.89 23.59 -2.94
CA ILE A 63 -29.91 24.86 -2.21
C ILE A 63 -31.20 25.63 -2.54
N ARG A 64 -31.89 26.12 -1.50
CA ARG A 64 -33.08 26.99 -1.58
C ARG A 64 -32.87 28.22 -0.70
N SER A 65 -33.64 29.28 -0.90
CA SER A 65 -33.63 30.46 -0.02
C SER A 65 -33.87 30.12 1.46
N SER A 66 -34.62 29.05 1.74
CA SER A 66 -34.94 28.56 3.08
C SER A 66 -33.89 27.61 3.69
N GLY A 67 -32.88 27.14 2.94
CA GLY A 67 -31.86 26.20 3.45
C GLY A 67 -31.27 25.26 2.40
N VAL A 68 -30.48 24.28 2.86
CA VAL A 68 -29.76 23.31 2.03
C VAL A 68 -30.17 21.89 2.37
N SER A 69 -30.36 21.06 1.34
CA SER A 69 -30.59 19.62 1.46
C SER A 69 -29.42 18.86 0.82
N TYR A 70 -29.10 17.69 1.39
CA TYR A 70 -27.97 16.85 1.01
C TYR A 70 -28.49 15.54 0.40
N GLU A 71 -27.72 14.90 -0.49
CA GLU A 71 -28.07 13.60 -1.07
C GLU A 71 -28.22 12.52 0.03
N GLY A 72 -29.43 11.95 0.18
CA GLY A 72 -29.75 10.96 1.21
C GLY A 72 -29.99 11.57 2.61
N ASN A 73 -30.87 10.95 3.41
CA ASN A 73 -31.35 11.48 4.70
C ASN A 73 -30.28 11.56 5.83
N THR A 74 -28.98 11.37 5.58
CA THR A 74 -27.95 11.29 6.65
C THR A 74 -26.52 11.75 6.28
N GLN A 75 -26.27 12.72 5.39
CA GLN A 75 -24.88 13.16 5.12
C GLN A 75 -24.58 14.65 5.38
N THR A 76 -24.79 15.11 6.62
CA THR A 76 -24.15 16.33 7.13
C THR A 76 -22.66 16.14 7.46
N SER A 77 -22.17 14.91 7.49
CA SER A 77 -20.76 14.59 7.82
C SER A 77 -19.79 14.83 6.66
N LYS A 78 -20.22 14.55 5.42
CA LYS A 78 -19.35 14.57 4.23
C LYS A 78 -19.25 15.96 3.59
N TYR A 79 -20.38 16.64 3.42
CA TYR A 79 -20.46 17.95 2.76
C TYR A 79 -20.99 19.01 3.73
N THR A 80 -20.52 20.25 3.62
CA THR A 80 -21.04 21.36 4.43
C THR A 80 -21.10 22.65 3.62
N TYR A 81 -22.32 23.17 3.39
CA TYR A 81 -22.53 24.41 2.65
C TYR A 81 -22.36 25.67 3.51
N THR A 82 -21.51 26.59 3.07
CA THR A 82 -21.04 27.72 3.88
C THR A 82 -21.58 29.08 3.43
N SER A 83 -21.92 29.26 2.15
CA SER A 83 -22.39 30.57 1.65
C SER A 83 -23.67 31.07 2.32
N ARG A 84 -23.73 32.37 2.62
CA ARG A 84 -24.90 33.08 3.17
C ARG A 84 -25.07 34.45 2.48
N PRO A 85 -26.31 34.95 2.26
CA PRO A 85 -27.58 34.22 2.42
C PRO A 85 -27.68 33.02 1.46
N PHE A 86 -28.60 32.08 1.70
CA PHE A 86 -28.63 30.82 0.92
C PHE A 86 -28.91 31.02 -0.58
N ASN A 87 -29.48 32.15 -0.98
CA ASN A 87 -29.69 32.56 -2.37
C ASN A 87 -28.54 33.38 -2.97
N SER A 88 -27.37 33.38 -2.32
CA SER A 88 -26.15 33.99 -2.87
C SER A 88 -25.76 33.32 -4.18
N THR A 89 -25.28 34.12 -5.15
CA THR A 89 -24.68 33.61 -6.39
C THR A 89 -23.30 33.01 -6.15
N ASN A 90 -22.66 33.29 -5.01
CA ASN A 90 -21.41 32.63 -4.63
C ASN A 90 -21.73 31.30 -3.96
N ILE A 91 -21.38 30.21 -4.62
CA ILE A 91 -21.57 28.84 -4.15
C ILE A 91 -20.29 28.39 -3.48
N GLU A 92 -20.37 28.03 -2.19
CA GLU A 92 -19.24 27.52 -1.42
C GLU A 92 -19.66 26.37 -0.51
N PHE A 93 -18.90 25.27 -0.55
CA PHE A 93 -19.06 24.16 0.38
C PHE A 93 -17.74 23.42 0.63
N GLU A 94 -17.64 22.81 1.81
CA GLU A 94 -16.53 21.93 2.19
C GLU A 94 -16.88 20.47 1.90
N ILE A 95 -15.92 19.72 1.35
CA ILE A 95 -15.91 18.26 1.26
C ILE A 95 -14.91 17.74 2.32
N ARG A 96 -15.33 16.84 3.20
CA ARG A 96 -14.47 16.20 4.23
C ARG A 96 -14.14 14.75 3.88
N ASP A 97 -13.13 14.19 4.53
CA ASP A 97 -12.70 12.78 4.35
C ASP A 97 -12.59 12.37 2.89
N ILE A 98 -11.92 13.20 2.08
CA ILE A 98 -11.85 13.06 0.62
C ILE A 98 -11.36 11.67 0.23
N THR A 99 -12.11 11.02 -0.65
CA THR A 99 -11.76 9.78 -1.32
C THR A 99 -11.44 10.08 -2.78
N LEU A 100 -10.93 9.09 -3.52
CA LEU A 100 -10.72 9.25 -4.96
C LEU A 100 -12.05 9.42 -5.70
N GLU A 101 -13.16 8.90 -5.18
CA GLU A 101 -14.51 9.14 -5.73
C GLU A 101 -14.92 10.60 -5.66
N ASP A 102 -14.33 11.40 -4.76
CA ASP A 102 -14.63 12.83 -4.70
C ASP A 102 -13.86 13.63 -5.76
N ALA A 103 -12.81 13.06 -6.38
CA ALA A 103 -12.10 13.73 -7.48
C ALA A 103 -13.05 13.97 -8.65
N GLY A 104 -12.89 15.07 -9.39
CA GLY A 104 -13.73 15.38 -10.54
C GLY A 104 -14.20 16.82 -10.56
N TYR A 105 -15.03 17.15 -11.54
CA TYR A 105 -15.56 18.50 -11.71
C TYR A 105 -16.90 18.65 -10.97
N TYR A 106 -17.01 19.74 -10.24
CA TYR A 106 -18.19 20.16 -9.51
C TYR A 106 -18.73 21.44 -10.14
N ASN A 107 -20.02 21.43 -10.43
CA ASN A 107 -20.74 22.55 -11.02
C ASN A 107 -22.18 22.54 -10.49
N GLY A 108 -22.99 23.50 -10.89
CA GLY A 108 -24.38 23.52 -10.46
C GLY A 108 -25.33 24.32 -11.34
N GLY A 109 -26.60 23.99 -11.25
CA GLY A 109 -27.66 24.62 -12.04
C GLY A 109 -29.05 24.16 -11.60
N MET A 110 -30.08 24.67 -12.27
CA MET A 110 -31.46 24.25 -12.03
C MET A 110 -31.76 22.83 -12.54
N SER A 111 -30.94 22.33 -13.47
CA SER A 111 -30.95 20.95 -13.97
C SER A 111 -29.52 20.49 -14.25
N ALA A 112 -29.33 19.20 -14.52
CA ALA A 112 -28.03 18.65 -14.88
C ALA A 112 -27.50 19.32 -16.17
N GLU A 113 -28.35 19.49 -17.18
CA GLU A 113 -28.02 20.13 -18.45
C GLU A 113 -27.60 21.59 -18.25
N ALA A 114 -28.31 22.33 -17.41
CA ALA A 114 -27.99 23.72 -17.10
C ALA A 114 -26.65 23.86 -16.34
N ALA A 115 -26.32 22.89 -15.49
CA ALA A 115 -25.08 22.93 -14.71
C ALA A 115 -23.82 22.92 -15.60
N TRP A 116 -23.83 22.17 -16.72
CA TRP A 116 -22.71 22.06 -17.64
C TRP A 116 -22.44 23.32 -18.47
N SER A 117 -23.35 24.29 -18.42
CA SER A 117 -23.21 25.61 -19.07
C SER A 117 -22.73 26.72 -18.12
N SER A 118 -22.44 26.38 -16.86
CA SER A 118 -22.06 27.33 -15.79
C SER A 118 -20.62 27.12 -15.29
N GLY A 119 -20.10 28.08 -14.51
CA GLY A 119 -18.79 27.97 -13.84
C GLY A 119 -18.75 26.82 -12.83
N GLY A 120 -17.55 26.35 -12.49
CA GLY A 120 -17.38 25.25 -11.54
C GLY A 120 -15.94 25.06 -11.08
N THR A 121 -15.73 24.03 -10.26
CA THR A 121 -14.44 23.72 -9.64
C THR A 121 -14.05 22.26 -9.88
N VAL A 122 -12.85 22.02 -10.36
CA VAL A 122 -12.26 20.67 -10.44
C VAL A 122 -11.56 20.35 -9.13
N LEU A 123 -12.00 19.31 -8.43
CA LEU A 123 -11.24 18.69 -7.34
C LEU A 123 -10.25 17.68 -7.91
N ILE A 124 -8.96 17.95 -7.72
CA ILE A 124 -7.86 17.05 -8.05
C ILE A 124 -7.42 16.39 -6.74
N VAL A 125 -7.61 15.07 -6.63
CA VAL A 125 -7.18 14.31 -5.46
C VAL A 125 -5.88 13.61 -5.82
N SER A 126 -4.76 14.05 -5.24
CA SER A 126 -3.46 13.43 -5.49
C SER A 126 -3.46 11.96 -5.07
N GLY A 127 -2.89 11.07 -5.89
CA GLY A 127 -2.72 9.64 -5.59
C GLY A 127 -1.74 9.34 -4.44
N LEU A 128 -1.27 10.38 -3.75
CA LEU A 128 -0.46 10.29 -2.54
C LEU A 128 -1.36 10.14 -1.30
N LEU A 129 -0.88 9.37 -0.33
CA LEU A 129 -1.46 9.32 1.00
C LEU A 129 -1.27 10.66 1.70
N LYS A 130 -2.31 11.15 2.38
CA LYS A 130 -2.24 12.38 3.19
C LYS A 130 -1.18 12.24 4.27
N SER A 131 -0.31 13.25 4.35
CA SER A 131 0.73 13.37 5.36
C SER A 131 0.58 14.66 6.15
N SER A 132 1.29 14.74 7.27
CA SER A 132 1.63 16.01 7.90
C SER A 132 3.12 16.26 7.74
N SER A 133 3.52 17.53 7.72
CA SER A 133 4.93 17.90 7.77
C SER A 133 5.23 18.55 9.12
N VAL A 134 6.29 18.08 9.77
CA VAL A 134 6.80 18.65 11.02
C VAL A 134 8.28 18.86 10.84
N ASP A 135 8.74 20.10 10.90
CA ASP A 135 10.16 20.46 10.74
C ASP A 135 10.83 19.87 9.47
N GLY A 136 10.08 19.75 8.38
CA GLY A 136 10.55 19.19 7.10
C GLY A 136 10.41 17.67 6.97
N GLU A 137 10.08 16.95 8.05
CA GLU A 137 9.84 15.50 8.02
C GLU A 137 8.39 15.16 7.64
N GLU A 138 8.21 14.21 6.71
CA GLU A 138 6.89 13.68 6.34
C GLU A 138 6.43 12.67 7.41
N LEU A 139 5.36 12.98 8.13
CA LEU A 139 4.74 12.08 9.12
C LEU A 139 3.32 11.70 8.67
N LEU A 140 2.75 10.72 9.37
CA LEU A 140 1.34 10.37 9.19
C LEU A 140 0.43 11.59 9.42
N SER A 141 -0.76 11.56 8.85
CA SER A 141 -1.75 12.62 9.07
C SER A 141 -2.15 12.68 10.56
N LYS A 142 -2.38 13.89 11.07
CA LYS A 142 -2.77 14.13 12.46
C LYS A 142 -4.26 13.81 12.64
N ASP A 143 -4.61 13.20 13.76
CA ASP A 143 -6.00 13.08 14.18
C ASP A 143 -6.48 14.41 14.80
N THR A 144 -7.33 15.11 14.06
CA THR A 144 -7.94 16.37 14.50
C THR A 144 -9.26 16.17 15.23
N ASN A 145 -9.86 14.98 15.13
CA ASN A 145 -11.19 14.69 15.68
C ASN A 145 -11.11 14.00 17.05
N ASN A 146 -9.89 13.81 17.60
CA ASN A 146 -9.63 13.10 18.85
C ASN A 146 -10.31 11.72 18.92
N SER A 147 -10.40 11.04 17.76
CA SER A 147 -11.01 9.72 17.61
C SER A 147 -10.06 8.58 18.02
N ALA A 148 -8.76 8.83 17.96
CA ALA A 148 -7.70 7.89 18.27
C ALA A 148 -7.39 7.89 19.76
N SER A 149 -7.25 6.70 20.33
CA SER A 149 -6.77 6.52 21.70
C SER A 149 -5.27 6.78 21.75
N CYS A 150 -4.86 7.97 22.18
CA CYS A 150 -3.47 8.27 22.55
C CYS A 150 -3.42 9.25 23.73
N ARG A 151 -2.24 9.42 24.34
CA ARG A 151 -1.97 10.28 25.48
C ARG A 151 -1.10 11.44 25.05
N LEU A 152 -1.69 12.62 25.02
CA LEU A 152 -1.01 13.83 24.60
C LEU A 152 -0.34 14.52 25.80
N PRO A 153 0.83 15.14 25.60
CA PRO A 153 1.46 15.96 26.63
C PRO A 153 0.57 17.18 26.97
N THR A 154 0.41 17.48 28.26
CA THR A 154 -0.44 18.60 28.73
C THR A 154 0.05 19.97 28.28
N ASN A 155 1.37 20.11 28.04
CA ASN A 155 2.02 21.39 27.79
C ASN A 155 2.45 21.58 26.33
N ASN A 156 2.03 20.72 25.39
CA ASN A 156 2.42 20.83 23.99
C ASN A 156 1.28 20.51 23.02
N ASN A 157 0.56 21.55 22.62
CA ASN A 157 -0.57 21.46 21.70
C ASN A 157 -0.18 21.08 20.26
N ASN A 158 1.12 21.08 19.91
CA ASN A 158 1.60 20.74 18.57
C ASN A 158 1.65 19.23 18.32
N VAL A 159 1.70 18.44 19.40
CA VAL A 159 1.64 16.97 19.36
C VAL A 159 0.19 16.54 19.24
N LYS A 160 -0.08 15.65 18.29
CA LYS A 160 -1.41 15.07 18.06
C LYS A 160 -1.26 13.55 17.90
N CYS A 161 -2.36 12.82 18.07
CA CYS A 161 -2.40 11.41 17.66
C CYS A 161 -2.27 11.33 16.14
N PHE A 162 -1.86 10.17 15.63
CA PHE A 162 -1.77 9.89 14.20
C PHE A 162 -2.97 9.08 13.69
N ASN A 163 -3.31 9.30 12.42
CA ASN A 163 -4.27 8.50 11.67
C ASN A 163 -3.55 7.58 10.68
N ALA A 164 -4.01 6.34 10.59
CA ALA A 164 -3.53 5.33 9.65
C ALA A 164 -4.65 4.34 9.31
N GLY A 165 -4.37 3.38 8.42
CA GLY A 165 -5.33 2.34 8.06
C GLY A 165 -5.70 1.38 9.20
N ASP A 166 -4.89 1.32 10.27
CA ASP A 166 -5.21 0.59 11.49
C ASP A 166 -5.33 1.54 12.69
N ARG A 167 -6.46 1.46 13.40
CA ARG A 167 -6.80 2.33 14.54
C ARG A 167 -5.81 2.25 15.72
N ARG A 168 -4.99 1.19 15.80
CA ARG A 168 -4.03 0.98 16.87
C ARG A 168 -2.69 1.63 16.59
N VAL A 169 -2.55 2.42 15.52
CA VAL A 169 -1.29 3.07 15.14
C VAL A 169 -0.60 3.77 16.32
N ASN A 170 -1.36 4.43 17.19
CA ASN A 170 -0.82 5.16 18.35
C ASN A 170 -0.47 4.27 19.56
N GLN A 171 -0.61 2.95 19.49
CA GLN A 171 -0.42 2.07 20.64
C GLN A 171 0.98 2.20 21.24
N GLN A 172 2.01 2.38 20.41
CA GLN A 172 3.39 2.61 20.83
C GLN A 172 4.25 3.19 19.68
N PRO A 173 5.35 3.92 19.96
CA PRO A 173 6.14 4.65 18.95
C PRO A 173 6.73 3.80 17.82
N ALA A 174 7.17 2.58 18.08
CA ALA A 174 7.66 1.67 17.05
C ALA A 174 6.57 1.26 16.04
N LEU A 175 5.32 1.11 16.46
CA LEU A 175 4.22 0.85 15.53
C LEU A 175 3.93 2.08 14.66
N ILE A 176 3.95 3.28 15.24
CA ILE A 176 3.85 4.54 14.49
C ILE A 176 4.98 4.62 13.45
N SER A 177 6.21 4.28 13.86
CA SER A 177 7.39 4.35 13.00
C SER A 177 7.27 3.44 11.78
N LEU A 178 6.88 2.17 12.00
CA LEU A 178 6.66 1.21 10.90
C LEU A 178 5.53 1.65 9.95
N GLN A 179 4.41 2.15 10.49
CA GLN A 179 3.31 2.69 9.68
C GLN A 179 3.76 3.91 8.86
N THR A 180 4.57 4.79 9.45
CA THR A 180 5.13 5.96 8.77
C THR A 180 6.08 5.55 7.64
N ILE A 181 6.93 4.55 7.86
CA ILE A 181 7.85 4.03 6.83
C ILE A 181 7.08 3.50 5.61
N TRP A 182 6.03 2.70 5.82
CA TRP A 182 5.22 2.17 4.72
C TRP A 182 4.40 3.25 3.99
N HIS A 183 3.95 4.27 4.73
CA HIS A 183 3.30 5.45 4.15
C HIS A 183 4.27 6.23 3.24
N ARG A 184 5.47 6.54 3.74
CA ARG A 184 6.53 7.19 2.96
C ARG A 184 6.88 6.38 1.72
N GLU A 185 6.97 5.05 1.84
CA GLU A 185 7.28 4.17 0.71
C GLU A 185 6.18 4.20 -0.36
N HIS A 186 4.91 4.19 0.03
CA HIS A 186 3.80 4.40 -0.91
C HIS A 186 3.98 5.72 -1.69
N ASN A 187 4.17 6.84 -0.97
CA ASN A 187 4.30 8.15 -1.59
C ASN A 187 5.54 8.26 -2.49
N ARG A 188 6.65 7.60 -2.12
CA ARG A 188 7.86 7.48 -2.93
C ARG A 188 7.59 6.74 -4.23
N ILE A 189 6.92 5.58 -4.16
CA ILE A 189 6.57 4.75 -5.31
C ILE A 189 5.64 5.51 -6.26
N ALA A 190 4.60 6.16 -5.75
CA ALA A 190 3.68 6.97 -6.55
C ALA A 190 4.40 8.07 -7.33
N LYS A 191 5.33 8.79 -6.68
CA LYS A 191 6.15 9.84 -7.34
C LYS A 191 7.05 9.24 -8.45
N LYS A 192 7.64 8.07 -8.22
CA LYS A 192 8.46 7.35 -9.21
C LYS A 192 7.63 6.87 -10.39
N LEU A 193 6.48 6.26 -10.13
CA LEU A 193 5.55 5.80 -11.17
C LEU A 193 5.02 6.96 -12.02
N LYS A 194 4.72 8.13 -11.41
CA LYS A 194 4.33 9.33 -12.17
C LYS A 194 5.44 9.85 -13.08
N THR A 195 6.69 9.67 -12.68
CA THR A 195 7.85 10.05 -13.51
C THR A 195 7.98 9.14 -14.73
N VAL A 196 7.75 7.83 -14.56
CA VAL A 196 7.80 6.83 -15.64
C VAL A 196 6.57 6.91 -16.54
N ASN A 197 5.40 7.18 -15.96
CA ASN A 197 4.11 7.26 -16.63
C ASN A 197 3.46 8.64 -16.39
N PRO A 198 3.88 9.70 -17.10
CA PRO A 198 3.34 11.05 -16.93
C PRO A 198 1.82 11.16 -17.15
N GLU A 199 1.26 10.28 -17.99
CA GLU A 199 -0.17 10.28 -18.35
C GLU A 199 -1.07 9.59 -17.31
N TRP A 200 -0.49 8.84 -16.35
CA TRP A 200 -1.32 8.16 -15.34
C TRP A 200 -2.03 9.17 -14.45
N ASN A 201 -3.34 8.95 -14.29
CA ASN A 201 -4.16 9.70 -13.34
C ASN A 201 -3.86 9.26 -11.89
N ASP A 202 -4.39 10.02 -10.94
CA ASP A 202 -4.13 9.80 -9.52
C ASP A 202 -4.65 8.45 -8.99
N GLU A 203 -5.79 7.95 -9.48
CA GLU A 203 -6.32 6.62 -9.15
C GLU A 203 -5.34 5.52 -9.55
N THR A 204 -4.84 5.57 -10.79
CA THR A 204 -3.89 4.58 -11.31
C THR A 204 -2.60 4.60 -10.49
N LEU A 205 -2.08 5.80 -10.18
CA LEU A 205 -0.90 5.95 -9.33
C LEU A 205 -1.11 5.36 -7.94
N PHE A 206 -2.26 5.62 -7.32
CA PHE A 206 -2.59 5.09 -6.00
C PHE A 206 -2.69 3.56 -6.03
N GLN A 207 -3.46 2.97 -6.94
CA GLN A 207 -3.66 1.53 -6.98
C GLN A 207 -2.38 0.77 -7.32
N GLU A 208 -1.58 1.24 -8.28
CA GLU A 208 -0.31 0.60 -8.61
C GLU A 208 0.69 0.73 -7.47
N SER A 209 0.78 1.89 -6.80
CA SER A 209 1.63 2.05 -5.62
C SER A 209 1.19 1.14 -4.47
N ARG A 210 -0.11 1.09 -4.18
CA ARG A 210 -0.71 0.19 -3.19
C ARG A 210 -0.43 -1.28 -3.51
N LYS A 211 -0.56 -1.67 -4.77
CA LYS A 211 -0.29 -3.04 -5.24
C LYS A 211 1.17 -3.42 -5.02
N VAL A 212 2.10 -2.52 -5.38
CA VAL A 212 3.54 -2.73 -5.16
C VAL A 212 3.88 -2.82 -3.67
N VAL A 213 3.38 -1.90 -2.83
CA VAL A 213 3.58 -1.95 -1.37
C VAL A 213 3.02 -3.24 -0.77
N GLY A 214 1.83 -3.66 -1.18
CA GLY A 214 1.24 -4.94 -0.76
C GLY A 214 2.14 -6.13 -1.12
N ALA A 215 2.67 -6.14 -2.35
CA ALA A 215 3.60 -7.16 -2.81
C ALA A 215 4.93 -7.16 -2.03
N MET A 216 5.48 -6.00 -1.71
CA MET A 216 6.68 -5.85 -0.87
C MET A 216 6.47 -6.41 0.53
N ILE A 217 5.34 -6.09 1.18
CA ILE A 217 4.98 -6.60 2.50
C ILE A 217 4.81 -8.12 2.45
N GLN A 218 4.10 -8.64 1.44
CA GLN A 218 3.96 -10.09 1.24
C GLN A 218 5.33 -10.75 1.06
N HIS A 219 6.17 -10.23 0.17
CA HIS A 219 7.50 -10.78 -0.06
C HIS A 219 8.34 -10.81 1.22
N ILE A 220 8.48 -9.69 1.95
CA ILE A 220 9.23 -9.64 3.22
C ILE A 220 8.65 -10.63 4.24
N THR A 221 7.32 -10.74 4.33
CA THR A 221 6.65 -11.64 5.27
C THR A 221 7.01 -13.10 4.99
N TYR A 222 6.85 -13.57 3.75
CA TYR A 222 7.12 -14.98 3.40
C TYR A 222 8.61 -15.30 3.22
N HIS A 223 9.41 -14.33 2.79
CA HIS A 223 10.85 -14.51 2.54
C HIS A 223 11.68 -14.49 3.81
N SER A 224 11.44 -13.50 4.69
CA SER A 224 12.30 -13.24 5.84
C SER A 224 11.59 -13.55 7.16
N TYR A 225 10.47 -12.89 7.43
CA TYR A 225 9.83 -12.99 8.75
C TYR A 225 9.36 -14.42 9.07
N LEU A 226 8.57 -15.05 8.20
CA LEU A 226 8.09 -16.41 8.44
C LEU A 226 9.21 -17.45 8.45
N GLN A 227 10.28 -17.22 7.68
CA GLN A 227 11.44 -18.09 7.67
C GLN A 227 12.10 -18.15 9.06
N ASP A 228 12.22 -17.00 9.72
CA ASP A 228 12.79 -16.91 11.07
C ASP A 228 11.82 -17.43 12.15
N ILE A 229 10.51 -17.20 11.99
CA ILE A 229 9.51 -17.65 12.97
C ILE A 229 9.27 -19.15 12.92
N LEU A 230 9.12 -19.73 11.73
CA LEU A 230 8.69 -21.12 11.54
C LEU A 230 9.83 -22.10 11.31
N GLY A 231 11.01 -21.62 10.92
CA GLY A 231 12.13 -22.47 10.54
C GLY A 231 11.92 -23.17 9.19
N ASN A 232 13.01 -23.76 8.68
CA ASN A 232 13.06 -24.34 7.33
C ASN A 232 12.03 -25.47 7.11
N ASP A 233 11.87 -26.36 8.08
CA ASP A 233 11.06 -27.57 7.92
C ASP A 233 9.58 -27.25 7.80
N ILE A 234 9.08 -26.33 8.63
CA ILE A 234 7.68 -25.90 8.60
C ILE A 234 7.41 -25.06 7.34
N MET A 235 8.34 -24.20 6.95
CA MET A 235 8.26 -23.45 5.68
C MET A 235 8.14 -24.39 4.47
N ASN A 236 8.88 -25.50 4.45
CA ASN A 236 8.79 -26.53 3.41
C ASN A 236 7.48 -27.33 3.51
N LYS A 237 7.11 -27.79 4.70
CA LYS A 237 5.89 -28.58 4.97
C LYS A 237 4.62 -27.90 4.46
N PHE A 238 4.55 -26.58 4.60
CA PHE A 238 3.40 -25.79 4.19
C PHE A 238 3.58 -25.08 2.83
N ASP A 239 4.71 -25.28 2.13
CA ASP A 239 5.07 -24.62 0.87
C ASP A 239 4.93 -23.07 0.94
N LEU A 240 5.54 -22.47 1.95
CA LEU A 240 5.42 -21.04 2.22
C LEU A 240 6.50 -20.21 1.55
N LYS A 241 7.61 -20.81 1.15
CA LYS A 241 8.74 -20.09 0.54
C LYS A 241 8.31 -19.41 -0.76
N PRO A 242 8.73 -18.16 -0.98
CA PRO A 242 8.63 -17.51 -2.29
C PRO A 242 9.38 -18.25 -3.39
N LYS A 243 8.95 -18.05 -4.64
CA LYS A 243 9.72 -18.54 -5.80
C LYS A 243 10.94 -17.65 -6.05
N SER A 244 12.01 -18.24 -6.57
CA SER A 244 13.18 -17.48 -7.04
C SER A 244 12.96 -16.86 -8.43
N SER A 245 12.09 -17.46 -9.24
CA SER A 245 11.72 -16.98 -10.58
C SER A 245 10.32 -17.50 -10.98
N GLY A 246 9.76 -16.92 -12.05
CA GLY A 246 8.46 -17.35 -12.59
C GLY A 246 7.28 -17.00 -11.68
N TYR A 247 6.19 -17.77 -11.80
CA TYR A 247 4.95 -17.55 -11.07
C TYR A 247 4.67 -18.67 -10.07
N PHE A 248 3.93 -18.33 -9.01
CA PHE A 248 3.19 -19.28 -8.19
C PHE A 248 1.87 -19.62 -8.88
N THR A 249 1.58 -20.91 -9.04
CA THR A 249 0.38 -21.42 -9.75
C THR A 249 -0.57 -22.18 -8.82
N GLY A 250 -0.38 -22.07 -7.50
CA GLY A 250 -1.13 -22.83 -6.50
C GLY A 250 -2.42 -22.16 -6.04
N TYR A 251 -2.83 -21.04 -6.64
CA TYR A 251 -4.06 -20.36 -6.25
C TYR A 251 -5.28 -21.26 -6.41
N ASN A 252 -6.11 -21.29 -5.38
CA ASN A 252 -7.33 -22.08 -5.36
C ASN A 252 -8.46 -21.29 -4.69
N ALA A 253 -9.47 -20.90 -5.47
CA ALA A 253 -10.63 -20.15 -5.00
C ALA A 253 -11.46 -20.88 -3.94
N ASN A 254 -11.33 -22.20 -3.80
CA ASN A 254 -12.02 -22.99 -2.78
C ASN A 254 -11.32 -22.93 -1.41
N PHE A 255 -10.06 -22.51 -1.35
CA PHE A 255 -9.41 -22.28 -0.06
C PHE A 255 -10.04 -21.09 0.66
N LYS A 256 -10.17 -21.19 1.98
CA LYS A 256 -10.74 -20.13 2.81
C LYS A 256 -9.62 -19.25 3.36
N ALA A 257 -9.58 -18.00 2.91
CA ALA A 257 -8.59 -16.99 3.34
C ALA A 257 -8.85 -16.41 4.74
N MET A 258 -10.00 -16.73 5.36
CA MET A 258 -10.40 -16.13 6.63
C MET A 258 -9.35 -16.38 7.73
N ILE A 259 -9.15 -15.38 8.58
CA ILE A 259 -8.32 -15.52 9.77
C ILE A 259 -9.03 -16.47 10.73
N ARG A 260 -8.37 -17.58 11.07
CA ARG A 260 -8.89 -18.53 12.06
C ARG A 260 -8.89 -17.88 13.44
N ASN A 261 -9.96 -18.10 14.21
CA ASN A 261 -10.08 -17.56 15.57
C ASN A 261 -8.85 -17.92 16.42
N VAL A 262 -8.39 -19.18 16.36
CA VAL A 262 -7.17 -19.61 17.09
C VAL A 262 -5.88 -18.94 16.66
N PHE A 263 -5.78 -18.53 15.39
CA PHE A 263 -4.60 -17.82 14.91
C PHE A 263 -4.56 -16.42 15.53
N SER A 264 -5.63 -15.63 15.42
CA SER A 264 -5.67 -14.24 15.92
C SER A 264 -5.72 -14.15 17.44
N THR A 265 -6.34 -15.14 18.09
CA THR A 265 -6.66 -15.08 19.51
C THR A 265 -5.61 -15.76 20.39
N ALA A 266 -4.88 -16.75 19.86
CA ALA A 266 -3.83 -17.46 20.59
C ALA A 266 -2.50 -17.47 19.83
N ALA A 267 -2.39 -18.20 18.72
CA ALA A 267 -1.09 -18.54 18.14
C ALA A 267 -0.27 -17.31 17.73
N PHE A 268 -0.83 -16.35 16.99
CA PHE A 268 -0.12 -15.16 16.53
C PHE A 268 0.10 -14.10 17.64
N ARG A 269 -0.26 -14.42 18.89
CA ARG A 269 0.08 -13.63 20.08
C ARG A 269 1.37 -14.09 20.75
N PHE A 270 2.07 -15.08 20.20
CA PHE A 270 3.39 -15.52 20.69
C PHE A 270 4.36 -14.34 20.86
N GLY A 271 4.27 -13.34 19.97
CA GLY A 271 5.09 -12.12 20.01
C GLY A 271 4.94 -11.30 21.28
N HIS A 272 3.89 -11.50 22.09
CA HIS A 272 3.77 -10.83 23.40
C HIS A 272 4.80 -11.31 24.42
N SER A 273 5.39 -12.50 24.26
CA SER A 273 6.51 -12.96 25.09
C SER A 273 7.84 -12.31 24.66
N MET A 274 7.95 -11.91 23.40
CA MET A 274 9.16 -11.30 22.83
C MET A 274 9.36 -9.82 23.20
N ILE A 275 8.37 -9.20 23.88
CA ILE A 275 8.38 -7.78 24.21
C ILE A 275 9.35 -7.50 25.37
N ASN A 276 10.25 -6.54 25.18
CA ASN A 276 11.17 -6.05 26.21
C ASN A 276 10.49 -5.09 27.19
N ASP A 277 11.02 -4.98 28.42
CA ASP A 277 10.59 -3.95 29.38
C ASP A 277 10.88 -2.52 28.89
N LYS A 278 11.89 -2.34 28.04
CA LYS A 278 12.33 -1.03 27.54
C LYS A 278 12.32 -0.98 26.03
N LEU A 279 11.89 0.16 25.49
CA LEU A 279 12.16 0.51 24.10
C LEU A 279 13.42 1.36 24.04
N SER A 280 14.31 1.00 23.13
CA SER A 280 15.49 1.80 22.80
C SER A 280 15.14 2.84 21.75
N TYR A 281 15.62 4.06 21.96
CA TYR A 281 15.58 5.16 21.01
C TYR A 281 17.02 5.56 20.73
N HIS A 282 17.47 5.33 19.51
CA HIS A 282 18.86 5.53 19.11
C HIS A 282 18.91 6.66 18.08
N PRO A 283 19.20 7.90 18.50
CA PRO A 283 19.25 9.05 17.60
C PRO A 283 20.10 8.81 16.35
N THR A 284 19.65 9.41 15.25
CA THR A 284 20.32 9.33 13.94
C THR A 284 21.25 10.51 13.70
N LYS A 285 21.08 11.60 14.45
CA LYS A 285 21.93 12.80 14.41
C LYS A 285 23.15 12.65 15.31
N ALA A 286 24.28 13.21 14.87
CA ALA A 286 25.53 13.18 15.62
C ALA A 286 25.40 13.84 17.01
N PHE A 287 26.22 13.40 17.96
CA PHE A 287 26.31 13.93 19.34
C PHE A 287 25.04 13.79 20.19
N SER A 288 24.05 13.02 19.74
CA SER A 288 22.85 12.70 20.51
C SER A 288 23.02 11.37 21.26
N THR A 289 22.45 11.25 22.46
CA THR A 289 22.60 10.08 23.32
C THR A 289 21.47 9.07 23.13
N ASN A 290 21.81 7.78 23.20
CA ASN A 290 20.80 6.72 23.21
C ASN A 290 19.93 6.83 24.46
N ILE A 291 18.63 6.65 24.29
CA ILE A 291 17.64 6.69 25.37
C ILE A 291 16.99 5.31 25.47
N MET A 292 16.88 4.77 26.67
CA MET A 292 16.05 3.60 26.95
C MET A 292 14.92 4.02 27.87
N SER A 293 13.68 3.72 27.49
CA SER A 293 12.50 4.08 28.28
C SER A 293 11.63 2.87 28.54
N ASP A 294 11.16 2.73 29.77
CA ASP A 294 10.21 1.69 30.15
C ASP A 294 8.93 1.81 29.33
N LEU A 295 8.31 0.68 28.97
CA LEU A 295 7.12 0.69 28.13
C LEU A 295 5.97 1.52 28.71
N ARG A 296 5.76 1.52 30.03
CA ARG A 296 4.74 2.36 30.69
C ARG A 296 4.89 3.85 30.35
N ASN A 297 6.11 4.30 30.06
CA ASN A 297 6.42 5.69 29.79
C ASN A 297 6.25 6.09 28.32
N ILE A 298 6.01 5.15 27.41
CA ILE A 298 5.95 5.40 25.96
C ILE A 298 4.65 4.91 25.31
N VAL A 299 3.98 3.92 25.91
CA VAL A 299 2.74 3.35 25.40
C VAL A 299 1.66 4.44 25.32
N LEU A 300 0.97 4.50 24.18
CA LEU A 300 0.01 5.53 23.82
C LEU A 300 0.59 6.95 23.65
N LYS A 301 1.90 7.16 23.71
CA LYS A 301 2.49 8.51 23.62
C LYS A 301 3.17 8.75 22.25
N PRO A 302 2.58 9.57 21.36
CA PRO A 302 3.12 9.79 20.01
C PRO A 302 4.26 10.81 19.96
N ASP A 303 4.53 11.54 21.06
CA ASP A 303 5.52 12.60 21.18
C ASP A 303 6.96 12.17 20.83
N TRP A 304 7.29 10.90 21.06
CA TRP A 304 8.57 10.30 20.64
C TRP A 304 8.86 10.45 19.14
N ILE A 305 7.81 10.47 18.30
CA ILE A 305 7.92 10.58 16.85
C ILE A 305 8.13 12.03 16.40
N TYR A 306 7.75 13.00 17.24
CA TYR A 306 7.92 14.43 16.98
C TYR A 306 9.32 14.95 17.37
N ARG A 307 10.19 14.10 17.88
CA ARG A 307 11.52 14.50 18.34
C ARG A 307 12.43 14.88 17.15
N LYS A 308 13.21 15.95 17.32
CA LYS A 308 14.07 16.52 16.28
C LYS A 308 15.37 15.75 16.04
N ASP A 309 15.71 14.80 16.90
CA ASP A 309 16.94 13.99 16.87
C ASP A 309 16.78 12.65 16.13
N GLY A 310 15.71 12.50 15.35
CA GLY A 310 15.51 11.39 14.40
C GLY A 310 14.09 10.84 14.37
N GLY A 311 13.32 10.99 15.45
CA GLY A 311 11.91 10.56 15.53
C GLY A 311 11.71 9.12 15.06
N VAL A 312 11.10 8.96 13.89
CA VAL A 312 10.88 7.66 13.20
C VAL A 312 12.18 6.88 13.00
N GLY A 313 13.24 7.52 12.50
CA GLY A 313 14.52 6.86 12.22
C GLY A 313 15.17 6.35 13.51
N ALA A 314 15.13 7.15 14.57
CA ALA A 314 15.74 6.82 15.85
C ALA A 314 15.02 5.70 16.61
N VAL A 315 13.68 5.68 16.58
CA VAL A 315 12.88 4.55 17.10
C VAL A 315 13.18 3.29 16.28
N THR A 316 13.17 3.40 14.95
CA THR A 316 13.42 2.26 14.06
C THR A 316 14.82 1.67 14.26
N LYS A 317 15.83 2.53 14.45
CA LYS A 317 17.19 2.10 14.79
C LYS A 317 17.24 1.34 16.10
N GLY A 318 16.60 1.86 17.15
CA GLY A 318 16.49 1.15 18.41
C GLY A 318 15.79 -0.21 18.31
N LEU A 319 14.84 -0.39 17.38
CA LEU A 319 14.15 -1.67 17.18
C LEU A 319 15.05 -2.77 16.64
N TYR A 320 15.85 -2.51 15.60
CA TYR A 320 16.69 -3.55 15.00
C TYR A 320 18.05 -3.70 15.70
N GLU A 321 18.43 -2.77 16.57
CA GLU A 321 19.67 -2.87 17.37
C GLU A 321 19.45 -3.53 18.74
N THR A 322 18.21 -3.60 19.22
CA THR A 322 17.86 -4.24 20.49
C THR A 322 17.27 -5.62 20.26
N ASN A 323 17.83 -6.61 20.93
CA ASN A 323 17.37 -7.99 20.82
C ASN A 323 15.97 -8.15 21.46
N ALA A 324 15.11 -8.92 20.81
CA ALA A 324 13.83 -9.35 21.38
C ALA A 324 14.05 -10.36 22.51
N GLN A 325 13.05 -10.47 23.41
CA GLN A 325 12.99 -11.57 24.37
C GLN A 325 12.70 -12.90 23.64
N SER A 326 12.99 -14.01 24.31
CA SER A 326 12.61 -15.35 23.86
C SER A 326 11.10 -15.53 23.82
N VAL A 327 10.61 -16.51 23.05
CA VAL A 327 9.22 -16.97 23.14
C VAL A 327 9.16 -18.06 24.19
N ASP A 328 8.57 -17.76 25.34
CA ASP A 328 8.37 -18.69 26.43
C ASP A 328 7.17 -18.29 27.33
N MET A 329 7.00 -18.98 28.45
CA MET A 329 5.94 -18.66 29.41
C MET A 329 6.15 -17.32 30.13
N ARG A 330 7.38 -16.79 30.17
CA ARG A 330 7.74 -15.53 30.82
C ARG A 330 7.46 -14.36 29.89
N LYS A 331 7.16 -13.22 30.51
CA LYS A 331 6.88 -11.96 29.83
C LYS A 331 7.46 -10.83 30.65
N SER A 332 7.77 -9.74 29.95
CA SER A 332 8.18 -8.48 30.54
C SER A 332 7.24 -8.07 31.70
N TYR A 333 7.85 -7.52 32.75
CA TYR A 333 7.13 -6.99 33.90
C TYR A 333 6.22 -5.82 33.50
N GLU A 334 6.67 -5.00 32.55
CA GLU A 334 5.86 -3.91 31.99
C GLU A 334 4.57 -4.42 31.34
N VAL A 335 4.63 -5.54 30.62
CA VAL A 335 3.50 -6.08 29.85
C VAL A 335 2.48 -6.81 30.73
N THR A 336 2.91 -7.34 31.87
CA THR A 336 2.05 -8.09 32.80
C THR A 336 1.50 -7.24 33.94
N ARG A 337 2.12 -6.09 34.27
CA ARG A 337 1.70 -5.25 35.40
C ARG A 337 1.36 -3.81 35.03
N HIS A 338 1.93 -3.28 33.95
CA HIS A 338 1.90 -1.84 33.64
C HIS A 338 1.35 -1.53 32.23
N LEU A 339 0.76 -2.52 31.54
CA LEU A 339 0.25 -2.28 30.19
C LEU A 339 -0.89 -1.26 30.24
N PHE A 340 -0.76 -0.21 29.43
CA PHE A 340 -1.70 0.90 29.37
C PHE A 340 -1.95 1.62 30.72
N GLU A 341 -0.97 1.62 31.63
CA GLU A 341 -1.10 2.31 32.91
C GLU A 341 -1.32 3.83 32.75
N SER A 342 -2.44 4.38 33.22
CA SER A 342 -2.76 5.82 33.18
C SER A 342 -2.58 6.54 34.53
N GLY A 343 -2.22 5.79 35.56
CA GLY A 343 -2.02 6.24 36.94
C GLY A 343 -1.56 5.05 37.78
N GLN A 344 -0.96 5.32 38.95
CA GLN A 344 -0.34 4.28 39.76
C GLN A 344 -1.32 3.13 40.04
N GLY A 345 -0.92 1.89 39.70
CA GLY A 345 -1.71 0.68 39.95
C GLY A 345 -2.85 0.42 38.96
N THR A 346 -2.99 1.20 37.89
CA THR A 346 -4.05 0.99 36.86
C THR A 346 -3.61 0.13 35.68
N GLY A 347 -2.38 -0.39 35.71
CA GLY A 347 -1.85 -1.24 34.66
C GLY A 347 -2.62 -2.56 34.51
N ILE A 348 -2.65 -3.07 33.30
CA ILE A 348 -3.37 -4.30 32.95
C ILE A 348 -2.38 -5.42 32.61
N ASP A 349 -2.77 -6.66 32.86
CA ASP A 349 -1.98 -7.84 32.52
C ASP A 349 -2.34 -8.38 31.12
N LEU A 350 -1.44 -8.20 30.15
CA LEU A 350 -1.67 -8.69 28.78
C LEU A 350 -1.71 -10.22 28.70
N ALA A 351 -0.96 -10.91 29.55
CA ALA A 351 -0.94 -12.38 29.57
C ALA A 351 -2.29 -12.90 30.04
N ALA A 352 -2.80 -12.35 31.13
CA ALA A 352 -4.13 -12.66 31.65
C ALA A 352 -5.22 -12.31 30.63
N ILE A 353 -5.11 -11.16 29.93
CA ILE A 353 -6.03 -10.81 28.84
C ILE A 353 -6.00 -11.87 27.73
N ASN A 354 -4.83 -12.37 27.32
CA ASN A 354 -4.76 -13.36 26.24
C ASN A 354 -5.44 -14.67 26.65
N ILE A 355 -5.23 -15.12 27.89
CA ILE A 355 -5.88 -16.31 28.45
C ILE A 355 -7.39 -16.09 28.50
N GLN A 356 -7.84 -15.01 29.14
CA GLN A 356 -9.26 -14.70 29.28
C GLN A 356 -9.94 -14.48 27.93
N ARG A 357 -9.25 -13.88 26.95
CA ARG A 357 -9.75 -13.70 25.58
C ARG A 357 -9.88 -15.04 24.85
N GLY A 358 -8.97 -15.99 25.10
CA GLY A 358 -9.09 -17.35 24.61
C GLY A 358 -10.38 -18.02 25.10
N ARG A 359 -10.68 -17.87 26.39
CA ARG A 359 -11.91 -18.40 27.01
C ARG A 359 -13.18 -17.71 26.50
N ASP A 360 -13.17 -16.37 26.42
CA ASP A 360 -14.22 -15.54 25.84
C ASP A 360 -14.57 -15.98 24.40
N HIS A 361 -13.54 -16.27 23.60
CA HIS A 361 -13.70 -16.73 22.23
C HIS A 361 -14.04 -18.22 22.08
N GLY A 362 -14.21 -18.96 23.19
CA GLY A 362 -14.50 -20.39 23.19
C GLY A 362 -13.43 -21.21 22.49
N LEU A 363 -12.15 -20.84 22.62
CA LEU A 363 -11.08 -21.62 22.00
C LEU A 363 -10.98 -23.00 22.64
N ALA A 364 -10.92 -24.04 21.81
CA ALA A 364 -10.67 -25.39 22.30
C ALA A 364 -9.31 -25.47 23.02
N PRO A 365 -9.17 -26.31 24.05
CA PRO A 365 -7.93 -26.44 24.81
C PRO A 365 -6.73 -26.93 24.00
N TYR A 366 -5.57 -26.83 24.63
CA TYR A 366 -4.27 -27.21 24.07
C TYR A 366 -4.24 -28.61 23.42
N ASN A 367 -4.69 -29.66 24.12
CA ASN A 367 -4.66 -31.04 23.63
C ASN A 367 -5.55 -31.29 22.39
N VAL A 368 -6.67 -30.54 22.27
CA VAL A 368 -7.52 -30.61 21.07
C VAL A 368 -6.73 -30.13 19.86
N TRP A 369 -6.00 -29.02 20.00
CA TRP A 369 -5.19 -28.49 18.90
C TRP A 369 -3.94 -29.30 18.60
N ARG A 370 -3.35 -29.98 19.60
CA ARG A 370 -2.31 -30.98 19.35
C ARG A 370 -2.81 -32.05 18.39
N SER A 371 -3.99 -32.62 18.67
CA SER A 371 -4.64 -33.62 17.81
C SER A 371 -4.88 -33.09 16.39
N VAL A 372 -5.42 -31.88 16.24
CA VAL A 372 -5.64 -31.23 14.93
C VAL A 372 -4.34 -31.08 14.15
N CYS A 373 -3.24 -30.77 14.85
CA CYS A 373 -1.91 -30.64 14.29
C CYS A 373 -1.14 -31.97 14.13
N ARG A 374 -1.79 -33.11 14.42
CA ARG A 374 -1.19 -34.46 14.40
C ARG A 374 0.01 -34.58 15.34
N LEU A 375 -0.09 -33.93 16.50
CA LEU A 375 0.81 -34.07 17.63
C LEU A 375 0.12 -34.94 18.68
N GLU A 376 0.86 -35.82 19.35
CA GLU A 376 0.33 -36.69 20.40
C GLU A 376 -0.19 -35.86 21.58
N PRO A 377 -1.48 -35.96 21.96
CA PRO A 377 -2.01 -35.28 23.14
C PRO A 377 -1.28 -35.72 24.42
N ALA A 378 -1.05 -34.78 25.33
CA ALA A 378 -0.49 -35.12 26.64
C ALA A 378 -1.58 -35.78 27.50
N THR A 379 -1.21 -36.78 28.29
CA THR A 379 -2.08 -37.44 29.27
C THR A 379 -1.65 -37.16 30.70
N THR A 380 -0.40 -36.73 30.89
CA THR A 380 0.19 -36.45 32.20
C THR A 380 1.07 -35.20 32.18
N PHE A 381 1.21 -34.55 33.33
CA PHE A 381 2.18 -33.47 33.54
C PHE A 381 3.59 -34.02 33.78
N THR A 382 4.17 -34.63 32.75
CA THR A 382 5.54 -35.14 32.72
C THR A 382 6.21 -34.71 31.41
N THR A 383 7.53 -34.67 31.37
CA THR A 383 8.31 -34.44 30.13
C THR A 383 8.58 -35.74 29.35
N GLY A 384 8.20 -36.89 29.91
CA GLY A 384 8.40 -38.20 29.31
C GLY A 384 7.30 -38.59 28.30
N ALA A 385 7.42 -39.79 27.74
CA ALA A 385 6.47 -40.33 26.78
C ALA A 385 5.02 -40.25 27.29
N GLY A 386 4.10 -39.76 26.45
CA GLY A 386 2.69 -39.52 26.80
C GLY A 386 2.42 -38.26 27.62
N GLY A 387 3.45 -37.46 27.94
CA GLY A 387 3.32 -36.18 28.64
C GLY A 387 3.46 -34.95 27.74
N LEU A 388 3.80 -33.83 28.37
CA LEU A 388 4.13 -32.55 27.74
C LEU A 388 5.56 -32.56 27.19
N ILE A 389 5.82 -33.45 26.22
CA ILE A 389 7.16 -33.73 25.67
C ILE A 389 7.83 -32.53 24.98
N ASP A 390 7.03 -31.57 24.52
CA ASP A 390 7.51 -30.39 23.82
C ASP A 390 7.85 -29.24 24.79
N HIS A 391 7.66 -29.43 26.10
CA HIS A 391 7.85 -28.39 27.12
C HIS A 391 9.13 -28.58 27.92
N PRO A 392 9.79 -27.50 28.35
CA PRO A 392 10.84 -27.59 29.36
C PRO A 392 10.24 -27.98 30.72
N GLU A 393 11.06 -28.58 31.59
CA GLU A 393 10.62 -29.11 32.89
C GLU A 393 9.99 -28.04 33.79
N ASP A 394 10.53 -26.82 33.80
CA ASP A 394 9.99 -25.72 34.60
C ASP A 394 8.60 -25.30 34.13
N ALA A 395 8.33 -25.31 32.82
CA ALA A 395 7.00 -25.07 32.27
C ALA A 395 6.02 -26.18 32.65
N VAL A 396 6.43 -27.45 32.60
CA VAL A 396 5.58 -28.58 33.01
C VAL A 396 5.21 -28.47 34.49
N LEU A 397 6.16 -28.13 35.36
CA LEU A 397 5.91 -27.94 36.79
C LEU A 397 4.96 -26.75 37.06
N ALA A 398 5.12 -25.64 36.33
CA ALA A 398 4.25 -24.48 36.43
C ALA A 398 2.82 -24.78 35.93
N LEU A 399 2.68 -25.54 34.85
CA LEU A 399 1.37 -25.96 34.34
C LEU A 399 0.68 -26.91 35.32
N LYS A 400 1.42 -27.87 35.88
CA LYS A 400 0.92 -28.85 36.87
C LYS A 400 0.39 -28.20 38.15
N SER A 401 1.00 -27.08 38.58
CA SER A 401 0.59 -26.39 39.80
C SER A 401 -0.70 -25.58 39.64
N ILE A 402 -1.12 -25.29 38.40
CA ILE A 402 -2.27 -24.43 38.09
C ILE A 402 -3.44 -25.25 37.53
N TYR A 403 -3.19 -26.12 36.55
CA TYR A 403 -4.24 -26.87 35.85
C TYR A 403 -4.46 -28.24 36.50
N LYS A 404 -5.74 -28.61 36.67
CA LYS A 404 -6.12 -29.91 37.26
C LYS A 404 -5.89 -31.06 36.27
N SER A 405 -6.18 -30.84 35.00
CA SER A 405 -5.90 -31.77 33.90
C SER A 405 -5.07 -31.10 32.80
N VAL A 406 -4.27 -31.88 32.08
CA VAL A 406 -3.60 -31.45 30.85
C VAL A 406 -4.58 -31.03 29.75
N ASP A 407 -5.81 -31.55 29.81
CA ASP A 407 -6.90 -31.17 28.90
C ASP A 407 -7.50 -29.79 29.21
N ASP A 408 -7.22 -29.23 30.39
CA ASP A 408 -7.72 -27.90 30.78
C ASP A 408 -6.79 -26.77 30.34
N ILE A 409 -5.60 -27.08 29.80
CA ILE A 409 -4.59 -26.07 29.46
C ILE A 409 -5.12 -25.15 28.36
N ASP A 410 -5.19 -23.85 28.65
CA ASP A 410 -5.57 -22.83 27.68
C ASP A 410 -4.61 -22.85 26.48
N LEU A 411 -5.13 -22.76 25.25
CA LEU A 411 -4.34 -22.88 24.02
C LEU A 411 -3.14 -21.91 23.97
N PHE A 412 -3.33 -20.66 24.39
CA PHE A 412 -2.25 -19.68 24.42
C PHE A 412 -1.14 -20.10 25.38
N THR A 413 -1.50 -20.51 26.60
CA THR A 413 -0.57 -20.92 27.65
C THR A 413 0.22 -22.16 27.24
N GLY A 414 -0.47 -23.18 26.73
CA GLY A 414 0.16 -24.42 26.29
C GLY A 414 1.11 -24.20 25.11
N GLY A 415 0.68 -23.49 24.07
CA GLY A 415 1.49 -23.32 22.86
C GLY A 415 2.66 -22.35 23.01
N VAL A 416 2.57 -21.31 23.85
CA VAL A 416 3.69 -20.37 24.06
C VAL A 416 4.79 -20.94 24.96
N SER A 417 4.50 -21.99 25.71
CA SER A 417 5.43 -22.63 26.65
C SER A 417 6.20 -23.81 26.05
N GLU A 418 5.90 -24.20 24.80
CA GLU A 418 6.66 -25.22 24.09
C GLU A 418 8.07 -24.72 23.71
N ASN A 419 9.03 -25.64 23.71
CA ASN A 419 10.37 -25.41 23.19
C ASN A 419 10.30 -25.08 21.68
N PRO A 420 11.02 -24.04 21.21
CA PRO A 420 11.09 -23.73 19.79
C PRO A 420 11.64 -24.89 18.95
N LEU A 421 11.07 -25.08 17.76
CA LEU A 421 11.65 -26.01 16.78
C LEU A 421 13.05 -25.54 16.31
N PRO A 422 13.92 -26.44 15.83
CA PRO A 422 15.22 -26.07 15.29
C PRO A 422 15.12 -24.99 14.20
N GLY A 423 15.82 -23.86 14.40
CA GLY A 423 15.79 -22.72 13.48
C GLY A 423 14.48 -21.92 13.46
N ALA A 424 13.54 -22.21 14.37
CA ALA A 424 12.28 -21.48 14.54
C ALA A 424 12.30 -20.63 15.83
N ARG A 425 11.22 -19.86 16.05
CA ARG A 425 10.97 -19.13 17.30
C ARG A 425 9.80 -19.67 18.11
N VAL A 426 9.01 -20.57 17.54
CA VAL A 426 7.82 -21.14 18.19
C VAL A 426 7.90 -22.66 18.22
N GLY A 427 7.21 -23.26 19.20
CA GLY A 427 7.08 -24.70 19.30
C GLY A 427 6.18 -25.32 18.22
N PRO A 428 6.12 -26.66 18.17
CA PRO A 428 5.44 -27.40 17.11
C PRO A 428 3.97 -27.04 16.93
N LEU A 429 3.23 -26.77 18.02
CA LEU A 429 1.81 -26.46 17.92
C LEU A 429 1.57 -25.10 17.27
N PHE A 430 2.24 -24.06 17.75
CA PHE A 430 2.12 -22.73 17.16
C PHE A 430 2.70 -22.68 15.75
N ALA A 431 3.79 -23.40 15.47
CA ALA A 431 4.31 -23.52 14.12
C ALA A 431 3.28 -24.13 13.15
N CYS A 432 2.55 -25.16 13.58
CA CYS A 432 1.46 -25.75 12.81
C CYS A 432 0.32 -24.76 12.55
N ILE A 433 -0.21 -24.09 13.59
CA ILE A 433 -1.35 -23.17 13.45
C ILE A 433 -0.99 -21.96 12.58
N ILE A 434 0.20 -21.38 12.79
CA ILE A 434 0.70 -20.26 12.00
C ILE A 434 0.94 -20.70 10.56
N GLY A 435 1.60 -21.85 10.33
CA GLY A 435 1.82 -22.39 9.00
C GLY A 435 0.53 -22.67 8.23
N LEU A 436 -0.49 -23.25 8.89
CA LEU A 436 -1.83 -23.45 8.32
C LEU A 436 -2.49 -22.13 7.93
N GLN A 437 -2.36 -21.08 8.76
CA GLN A 437 -2.95 -19.78 8.45
C GLN A 437 -2.25 -19.12 7.26
N PHE A 438 -0.91 -19.04 7.26
CA PHE A 438 -0.18 -18.41 6.16
C PHE A 438 -0.28 -19.21 4.86
N LYS A 439 -0.39 -20.54 4.91
CA LYS A 439 -0.71 -21.33 3.72
C LYS A 439 -2.06 -20.91 3.15
N ALA A 440 -3.08 -20.78 3.99
CA ALA A 440 -4.40 -20.34 3.55
C ALA A 440 -4.37 -18.92 2.96
N LEU A 441 -3.63 -17.99 3.58
CA LEU A 441 -3.47 -16.63 3.07
C LEU A 441 -2.73 -16.60 1.72
N LYS A 442 -1.75 -17.46 1.49
CA LYS A 442 -1.04 -17.57 0.19
C LYS A 442 -1.90 -18.21 -0.90
N TYR A 443 -2.52 -19.36 -0.61
CA TYR A 443 -3.21 -20.18 -1.59
C TYR A 443 -4.62 -19.69 -1.93
N ALA A 444 -5.28 -18.96 -1.03
CA ALA A 444 -6.61 -18.40 -1.26
C ALA A 444 -6.59 -16.97 -1.80
N ASP A 445 -5.44 -16.30 -1.81
CA ASP A 445 -5.34 -14.91 -2.27
C ASP A 445 -5.11 -14.85 -3.78
N ARG A 446 -6.15 -14.44 -4.50
CA ARG A 446 -6.09 -14.21 -5.95
C ARG A 446 -5.02 -13.16 -6.31
N PHE A 447 -4.75 -12.23 -5.40
CA PHE A 447 -3.78 -11.15 -5.54
C PHE A 447 -2.45 -11.44 -4.84
N TYR A 448 -2.18 -12.69 -4.42
CA TYR A 448 -0.85 -13.05 -3.92
C TYR A 448 0.19 -12.64 -4.96
N TYR A 449 1.22 -11.93 -4.53
CA TYR A 449 2.05 -11.17 -5.47
C TYR A 449 2.69 -12.02 -6.57
N GLU A 450 3.05 -13.28 -6.30
CA GLU A 450 3.66 -14.18 -7.30
C GLU A 450 2.65 -14.90 -8.20
N ASN A 451 1.35 -14.68 -8.01
CA ASN A 451 0.31 -15.46 -8.68
C ASN A 451 0.23 -15.18 -10.20
N ASP A 452 -0.21 -16.15 -10.99
CA ASP A 452 -0.32 -16.07 -12.46
C ASP A 452 -1.71 -15.69 -12.98
N VAL A 453 -2.62 -15.31 -12.08
CA VAL A 453 -4.03 -15.11 -12.41
C VAL A 453 -4.26 -13.84 -13.24
N GLY A 454 -4.70 -14.05 -14.48
CA GLY A 454 -5.38 -13.06 -15.33
C GLY A 454 -4.69 -11.69 -15.40
N ASN A 455 -5.49 -10.63 -15.28
CA ASN A 455 -5.07 -9.23 -15.36
C ASN A 455 -4.56 -8.66 -14.02
N VAL A 456 -4.53 -9.46 -12.95
CA VAL A 456 -4.08 -8.99 -11.63
C VAL A 456 -2.61 -9.30 -11.37
N LYS A 457 -2.02 -10.24 -12.11
CA LYS A 457 -0.61 -10.61 -11.98
C LYS A 457 0.34 -9.44 -12.29
N PHE A 458 1.53 -9.48 -11.70
CA PHE A 458 2.65 -8.69 -12.16
C PHE A 458 3.31 -9.37 -13.38
N THR A 459 4.01 -8.61 -14.22
CA THR A 459 4.85 -9.21 -15.26
C THR A 459 6.07 -9.93 -14.62
N PRO A 460 6.74 -10.85 -15.31
CA PRO A 460 7.94 -11.50 -14.76
C PRO A 460 9.04 -10.51 -14.39
N GLU A 461 9.20 -9.44 -15.17
CA GLU A 461 10.17 -8.37 -14.91
C GLU A 461 9.82 -7.62 -13.64
N GLN A 462 8.55 -7.26 -13.47
CA GLN A 462 8.03 -6.61 -12.26
C GLN A 462 8.25 -7.49 -11.01
N LEU A 463 8.00 -8.80 -11.12
CA LEU A 463 8.23 -9.73 -10.00
C LEU A 463 9.69 -9.83 -9.62
N ASN A 464 10.59 -9.85 -10.60
CA ASN A 464 12.02 -9.88 -10.34
C ASN A 464 12.49 -8.62 -9.61
N GLU A 465 11.87 -7.47 -9.87
CA GLU A 465 12.13 -6.25 -9.09
C GLU A 465 11.58 -6.35 -7.65
N ILE A 466 10.34 -6.82 -7.48
CA ILE A 466 9.72 -6.97 -6.14
C ILE A 466 10.53 -7.93 -5.25
N ARG A 467 11.04 -9.03 -5.81
CA ARG A 467 11.86 -10.04 -5.10
C ARG A 467 13.20 -9.52 -4.58
N LYS A 468 13.62 -8.31 -4.99
CA LYS A 468 14.82 -7.65 -4.43
C LYS A 468 14.54 -6.96 -3.09
N THR A 469 13.27 -6.90 -2.67
CA THR A 469 12.85 -6.13 -1.50
C THR A 469 13.32 -6.77 -0.20
N LEU A 470 13.97 -5.98 0.64
CA LEU A 470 14.37 -6.34 2.00
C LEU A 470 13.87 -5.26 2.96
N MET A 471 13.46 -5.61 4.17
CA MET A 471 13.02 -4.60 5.13
C MET A 471 14.10 -3.53 5.41
N ALA A 472 15.39 -3.91 5.38
CA ALA A 472 16.52 -2.99 5.47
C ALA A 472 16.51 -1.91 4.37
N ASN A 473 16.21 -2.28 3.12
CA ASN A 473 16.19 -1.34 2.00
C ASN A 473 14.98 -0.40 2.06
N VAL A 474 13.86 -0.85 2.61
CA VAL A 474 12.68 -0.01 2.85
C VAL A 474 12.99 1.02 3.94
N ILE A 475 13.66 0.61 5.02
CA ILE A 475 14.08 1.51 6.10
C ILE A 475 15.07 2.57 5.58
N CYS A 476 16.11 2.17 4.84
CA CYS A 476 17.10 3.10 4.28
C CYS A 476 16.48 4.17 3.38
N ARG A 477 15.46 3.83 2.58
CA ARG A 477 14.83 4.77 1.64
C ARG A 477 13.87 5.76 2.30
N ASN A 478 13.42 5.46 3.52
CA ASN A 478 12.33 6.17 4.19
C ASN A 478 12.71 6.74 5.56
N THR A 479 13.98 6.66 5.94
CA THR A 479 14.53 7.24 7.17
C THR A 479 15.90 7.87 6.89
N ASP A 480 16.46 8.56 7.87
CA ASP A 480 17.79 9.17 7.86
C ASP A 480 18.91 8.24 8.35
N ILE A 481 18.62 6.94 8.48
CA ILE A 481 19.62 5.92 8.83
C ILE A 481 20.62 5.75 7.68
N SER A 482 21.92 5.75 8.01
CA SER A 482 23.02 5.67 7.03
C SER A 482 23.66 4.29 6.90
N LYS A 483 23.57 3.46 7.94
CA LYS A 483 24.11 2.10 8.00
C LYS A 483 23.10 1.15 8.64
N ILE A 484 22.97 -0.05 8.10
CA ILE A 484 22.02 -1.04 8.58
C ILE A 484 22.49 -2.47 8.22
N HIS A 485 22.08 -3.45 9.00
CA HIS A 485 22.28 -4.87 8.67
C HIS A 485 21.30 -5.32 7.59
N ARG A 486 21.70 -6.32 6.78
CA ARG A 486 20.90 -6.77 5.63
C ARG A 486 19.57 -7.42 6.03
N ASN A 487 19.57 -8.26 7.07
CA ASN A 487 18.36 -8.82 7.66
C ASN A 487 18.11 -8.18 9.03
N VAL A 488 17.10 -7.31 9.12
CA VAL A 488 16.77 -6.57 10.35
C VAL A 488 15.97 -7.39 11.37
N PHE A 489 15.58 -8.61 11.02
CA PHE A 489 14.92 -9.55 11.94
C PHE A 489 15.93 -10.43 12.69
N GLU A 490 17.18 -10.48 12.22
CA GLU A 490 18.24 -11.23 12.86
C GLU A 490 18.79 -10.49 14.08
N LYS A 491 19.25 -11.28 15.06
CA LYS A 491 19.86 -10.79 16.28
C LYS A 491 21.15 -10.04 15.95
N LYS A 492 21.23 -8.75 16.29
CA LYS A 492 22.47 -7.97 16.18
C LYS A 492 23.51 -8.51 17.18
N THR A 493 24.66 -8.91 16.65
CA THR A 493 25.87 -9.27 17.40
C THR A 493 27.00 -8.32 17.03
N VAL A 494 28.09 -8.34 17.81
CA VAL A 494 29.32 -7.56 17.52
C VAL A 494 29.91 -7.92 16.15
N SER A 495 29.68 -9.14 15.68
CA SER A 495 30.15 -9.64 14.38
C SER A 495 29.16 -9.42 13.22
N THR A 496 27.96 -8.89 13.48
CA THR A 496 26.98 -8.68 12.41
C THR A 496 27.43 -7.50 11.54
N PRO A 497 27.71 -7.70 10.23
CA PRO A 497 28.18 -6.62 9.38
C PRO A 497 27.06 -5.60 9.11
N GLU A 498 27.40 -4.31 9.19
CA GLU A 498 26.55 -3.22 8.73
C GLU A 498 26.97 -2.80 7.32
N PHE A 499 25.98 -2.51 6.49
CA PHE A 499 26.17 -2.04 5.13
C PHE A 499 25.71 -0.59 5.05
N SER A 500 26.38 0.21 4.23
CA SER A 500 25.90 1.57 3.99
C SER A 500 24.57 1.51 3.24
N CYS A 501 23.64 2.39 3.57
CA CYS A 501 22.38 2.49 2.83
C CYS A 501 22.60 2.78 1.32
N SER A 502 23.73 3.38 0.94
CA SER A 502 24.13 3.58 -0.46
C SER A 502 24.61 2.31 -1.18
N GLU A 503 24.98 1.27 -0.44
CA GLU A 503 25.43 -0.03 -0.98
C GLU A 503 24.25 -0.92 -1.39
N PHE A 504 23.04 -0.63 -0.93
CA PHE A 504 21.81 -1.25 -1.43
C PHE A 504 21.49 -0.73 -2.84
N LYS A 505 22.35 -1.08 -3.82
CA LYS A 505 22.29 -0.63 -5.23
C LYS A 505 21.07 -1.12 -6.02
N ASN A 506 20.19 -1.89 -5.40
CA ASN A 506 19.07 -2.57 -6.04
C ASN A 506 17.73 -1.95 -5.60
N ASP A 507 17.53 -0.66 -5.85
CA ASP A 507 16.17 -0.09 -5.82
C ASP A 507 15.32 -0.77 -6.90
N ILE A 508 14.00 -0.81 -6.69
CA ILE A 508 13.05 -1.36 -7.67
C ILE A 508 13.14 -0.50 -8.94
N ASP A 509 13.44 -1.15 -10.07
CA ASP A 509 13.42 -0.48 -11.37
C ASP A 509 11.98 -0.26 -11.85
N PHE A 510 11.41 0.90 -11.53
CA PHE A 510 10.05 1.26 -11.93
C PHE A 510 9.87 1.44 -13.44
N THR A 511 10.94 1.39 -14.26
CA THR A 511 10.78 1.36 -15.72
C THR A 511 10.05 0.09 -16.19
N LYS A 512 10.03 -0.98 -15.37
CA LYS A 512 9.24 -2.20 -15.63
C LYS A 512 7.72 -1.99 -15.47
N TRP A 513 7.29 -0.83 -14.95
CA TRP A 513 5.89 -0.40 -14.90
C TRP A 513 5.53 0.60 -15.99
N ASN A 514 6.41 0.83 -16.97
CA ASN A 514 6.09 1.70 -18.10
C ASN A 514 4.92 1.09 -18.90
N SER A 515 3.78 1.79 -18.95
CA SER A 515 2.59 1.32 -19.66
C SER A 515 2.58 1.73 -21.13
N CYS A 516 3.62 2.42 -21.61
CA CYS A 516 3.62 2.83 -23.00
C CYS A 516 3.79 1.61 -23.93
N VAL A 517 2.85 1.47 -24.87
CA VAL A 517 2.99 0.55 -26.00
C VAL A 517 3.95 1.20 -26.99
N PRO A 518 5.12 0.59 -27.32
CA PRO A 518 6.00 1.14 -28.33
C PRO A 518 5.27 1.23 -29.67
N GLN A 519 4.99 2.44 -30.14
CA GLN A 519 4.56 2.69 -31.51
C GLN A 519 5.69 3.39 -32.24
N ASP A 520 6.30 2.70 -33.18
CA ASP A 520 7.28 3.31 -34.07
C ASP A 520 6.62 4.40 -34.92
N GLY A 521 7.40 5.42 -35.27
CA GLY A 521 6.88 6.53 -36.04
C GLY A 521 6.37 6.11 -37.42
N GLY A 522 5.20 6.61 -37.81
CA GLY A 522 4.57 6.35 -39.11
C GLY A 522 5.14 7.24 -40.21
N TRP A 523 5.46 6.67 -41.37
CA TRP A 523 5.86 7.43 -42.57
C TRP A 523 4.65 7.81 -43.44
N SER A 524 4.70 8.99 -44.05
CA SER A 524 3.77 9.36 -45.12
C SER A 524 3.92 8.46 -46.34
N SER A 525 2.88 8.42 -47.17
CA SER A 525 3.01 7.99 -48.56
C SER A 525 4.06 8.82 -49.29
N TRP A 526 4.72 8.21 -50.28
CA TRP A 526 5.68 8.92 -51.13
C TRP A 526 4.96 9.94 -52.02
N ARG A 527 5.48 11.18 -52.04
CA ARG A 527 5.01 12.26 -52.91
C ARG A 527 6.09 12.63 -53.92
N SER A 528 5.74 12.69 -55.21
CA SER A 528 6.68 13.10 -56.26
C SER A 528 7.03 14.58 -56.15
N LEU A 529 8.31 14.91 -56.28
CA LEU A 529 8.81 16.28 -56.32
C LEU A 529 8.80 16.82 -57.76
N PRO A 530 8.58 18.13 -57.97
CA PRO A 530 8.69 18.75 -59.29
C PRO A 530 10.12 18.58 -59.82
N GLY A 531 10.29 18.02 -61.03
CA GLY A 531 11.61 17.75 -61.62
C GLY A 531 11.94 16.27 -61.90
N GLY A 532 11.01 15.34 -61.70
CA GLY A 532 10.93 14.14 -62.53
C GLY A 532 11.81 12.93 -62.20
N CYS A 533 12.44 12.84 -61.02
CA CYS A 533 13.06 11.57 -60.57
C CYS A 533 13.00 11.32 -59.07
N MET A 534 12.69 12.33 -58.24
CA MET A 534 12.69 12.19 -56.79
C MET A 534 11.29 12.14 -56.20
N SER A 535 11.05 11.18 -55.31
CA SER A 535 9.92 11.18 -54.40
C SER A 535 10.40 11.45 -52.99
N ARG A 536 9.58 12.15 -52.20
CA ARG A 536 9.82 12.42 -50.77
C ARG A 536 8.70 11.84 -49.93
N ARG A 537 9.06 11.25 -48.78
CA ARG A 537 8.12 10.97 -47.69
C ARG A 537 8.57 11.67 -46.43
N VAL A 538 7.62 12.02 -45.57
CA VAL A 538 7.84 12.77 -44.32
C VAL A 538 7.40 11.89 -43.15
N CYS A 539 8.07 12.00 -42.01
CA CYS A 539 7.64 11.32 -40.79
C CYS A 539 6.34 11.98 -40.31
N ASN A 540 5.21 11.26 -40.39
CA ASN A 540 3.87 11.77 -40.05
C ASN A 540 3.57 11.67 -38.56
N ASN A 541 4.28 10.79 -37.85
CA ASN A 541 4.14 10.60 -36.42
C ASN A 541 5.55 10.36 -35.85
N PRO A 542 6.26 11.35 -35.28
CA PRO A 542 7.38 11.01 -34.41
C PRO A 542 6.83 10.10 -33.29
N ALA A 543 7.56 9.04 -32.93
CA ALA A 543 7.09 8.10 -31.90
C ALA A 543 6.49 8.87 -30.70
N PRO A 544 5.35 8.43 -30.13
CA PRO A 544 4.71 9.12 -29.01
C PRO A 544 5.75 9.50 -27.97
N ASN A 545 5.65 10.72 -27.42
CA ASN A 545 6.66 11.29 -26.53
C ASN A 545 7.14 10.26 -25.50
N ARG A 546 8.33 9.68 -25.77
CA ARG A 546 9.14 8.76 -24.94
C ARG A 546 8.98 7.24 -25.14
N CYS A 547 8.33 6.75 -26.19
CA CYS A 547 8.24 5.30 -26.43
C CYS A 547 8.01 4.93 -27.90
N GLY A 548 8.88 4.06 -28.44
CA GLY A 548 8.98 3.73 -29.87
C GLY A 548 10.24 4.33 -30.50
N LYS A 549 10.72 3.76 -31.61
CA LYS A 549 11.81 4.39 -32.36
C LYS A 549 11.21 5.51 -33.22
N PRO A 550 11.76 6.73 -33.19
CA PRO A 550 11.43 7.71 -34.22
C PRO A 550 11.82 7.13 -35.59
N CYS A 551 11.18 7.64 -36.64
CA CYS A 551 11.59 7.40 -38.01
C CYS A 551 13.13 7.47 -38.12
N SER A 552 13.78 6.42 -38.64
CA SER A 552 15.25 6.39 -38.74
C SER A 552 15.75 7.38 -39.81
N GLY A 553 16.64 8.30 -39.43
CA GLY A 553 17.27 9.27 -40.33
C GLY A 553 16.70 10.69 -40.21
N SER A 554 16.82 11.50 -41.27
CA SER A 554 16.25 12.84 -41.35
C SER A 554 14.71 12.84 -41.27
N SER A 555 14.11 13.97 -40.88
CA SER A 555 12.64 14.16 -40.78
C SER A 555 11.87 13.90 -42.09
N PHE A 556 12.60 13.76 -43.20
CA PHE A 556 12.11 13.31 -44.50
C PHE A 556 13.10 12.31 -45.11
N GLN A 557 12.62 11.43 -45.97
CA GLN A 557 13.43 10.58 -46.82
C GLN A 557 13.15 10.91 -48.28
N ASN A 558 14.20 10.95 -49.10
CA ASN A 558 14.08 11.05 -50.55
C ASN A 558 14.45 9.70 -51.17
N LYS A 559 13.76 9.32 -52.24
CA LYS A 559 14.09 8.16 -53.07
C LYS A 559 14.04 8.58 -54.53
N CYS A 560 15.05 8.21 -55.31
CA CYS A 560 14.97 8.28 -56.76
C CYS A 560 14.28 7.03 -57.29
N SER A 561 13.27 7.21 -58.13
CA SER A 561 12.72 6.11 -58.94
C SER A 561 13.33 6.27 -60.32
N LEU A 562 14.39 5.51 -60.62
CA LEU A 562 14.81 5.34 -62.01
C LEU A 562 13.65 4.60 -62.72
N PRO A 563 13.14 5.11 -63.86
CA PRO A 563 12.27 4.29 -64.69
C PRO A 563 13.09 3.10 -65.18
N ASP A 564 12.47 1.92 -65.18
CA ASP A 564 13.05 0.71 -65.75
C ASP A 564 13.70 1.00 -67.11
N LEU A 565 15.03 1.03 -67.14
CA LEU A 565 15.80 0.94 -68.37
C LEU A 565 15.59 -0.48 -68.90
N ARG A 566 14.53 -0.66 -69.69
CA ARG A 566 14.38 -1.84 -70.54
C ARG A 566 15.57 -1.86 -71.50
N MET A 567 16.49 -2.79 -71.30
CA MET A 567 17.38 -3.27 -72.35
C MET A 567 16.50 -3.88 -73.46
N GLN A 568 16.45 -3.25 -74.63
CA GLN A 568 15.95 -3.90 -75.84
C GLN A 568 17.11 -4.68 -76.48
N ALA A 569 17.04 -6.01 -76.41
CA ALA A 569 17.70 -6.89 -77.38
C ALA A 569 16.74 -7.10 -78.57
N PRO A 570 17.20 -7.10 -79.84
CA PRO A 570 16.30 -7.24 -80.98
C PRO A 570 16.06 -8.71 -81.43
N SER A 571 14.82 -8.92 -81.92
CA SER A 571 14.29 -9.94 -82.86
C SER A 571 14.38 -11.43 -82.49
N GLU A 572 13.38 -12.32 -82.58
CA GLU A 572 11.93 -12.38 -82.95
C GLU A 572 11.50 -13.89 -82.75
N PRO A 573 10.32 -14.42 -83.16
CA PRO A 573 9.04 -14.41 -82.45
C PRO A 573 8.40 -15.81 -82.09
N SER A 574 7.36 -15.70 -81.26
CA SER A 574 6.08 -16.46 -81.23
C SER A 574 5.94 -17.87 -80.61
N ASP A 575 4.94 -17.91 -79.70
CA ASP A 575 4.01 -19.00 -79.35
C ASP A 575 4.51 -20.16 -78.44
N LEU A 576 3.82 -20.65 -77.40
CA LEU A 576 2.47 -20.44 -76.84
C LEU A 576 2.35 -21.30 -75.53
N PHE A 577 1.51 -20.88 -74.56
CA PHE A 577 1.02 -21.61 -73.34
C PHE A 577 2.01 -21.87 -72.17
N GLN A 578 1.70 -21.74 -70.87
CA GLN A 578 0.62 -21.16 -70.04
C GLN A 578 1.13 -21.17 -68.57
N ARG A 579 1.05 -20.05 -67.82
CA ARG A 579 0.23 -19.83 -66.60
C ARG A 579 0.56 -20.69 -65.33
N PHE A 580 0.53 -20.22 -64.09
CA PHE A 580 -0.32 -19.19 -63.46
C PHE A 580 0.30 -18.51 -62.21
N THR A 581 -0.23 -17.32 -61.99
CA THR A 581 -0.14 -16.30 -60.93
C THR A 581 -1.23 -16.39 -59.84
N PHE A 582 -1.10 -15.53 -58.81
CA PHE A 582 -2.13 -14.88 -57.93
C PHE A 582 -2.53 -15.64 -56.64
N ARG A 583 -2.98 -15.03 -55.51
CA ARG A 583 -3.60 -13.72 -55.19
C ARG A 583 -3.67 -13.46 -53.65
N ARG A 584 -4.17 -12.26 -53.30
CA ARG A 584 -4.62 -11.62 -52.03
C ARG A 584 -5.36 -12.44 -50.93
N HIS A 585 -5.39 -11.79 -49.74
CA HIS A 585 -6.51 -11.52 -48.80
C HIS A 585 -6.62 -12.29 -47.46
N ASP A 586 -6.75 -11.46 -46.40
CA ASP A 586 -7.63 -11.50 -45.22
C ASP A 586 -7.51 -12.58 -44.12
N ASP A 587 -7.54 -12.04 -42.89
CA ASP A 587 -8.18 -12.45 -41.63
C ASP A 587 -8.36 -13.92 -41.22
N ILE A 588 -8.39 -14.06 -39.88
CA ILE A 588 -9.06 -15.04 -39.02
C ILE A 588 -8.12 -15.90 -38.13
N ARG A 589 -8.46 -15.83 -36.84
CA ARG A 589 -7.91 -16.49 -35.66
C ARG A 589 -8.22 -17.99 -35.60
N ASN A 590 -7.57 -18.62 -34.61
CA ASN A 590 -7.80 -19.91 -33.94
C ASN A 590 -7.03 -21.09 -34.54
N VAL A 591 -5.98 -21.54 -33.82
CA VAL A 591 -6.04 -22.59 -32.78
C VAL A 591 -5.08 -22.21 -31.66
#